data_AF-A0A368TD25-F1
#
_entry.id   AF-A0A368TD25-F1
#
_cell.length_a   1.000
_cell.length_b   1.000
_cell.length_c   1.000
_cell.angle_alpha   90.00
_cell.angle_beta   90.00
_cell.angle_gamma   90.00
#
_symmetry.space_group_name_H-M   'P 1'
#
loop_
_entity.id
_entity.type
_entity.pdbx_description
1 polymer ?
#
loop_
_entity_poly.entity_id
_entity_poly.type
_entity_poly.pdbx_seq_one_letter_code
_entity_poly.pdbx_strand_id
1 'polypeptide(L)'
;MERVEFDLEEYRALRAEIIQSMDDGNKILAFGLAAIAFIIGAGFQQEDALLGLLIFSFTLPIISVFVLSMWFAAQERLARASHYLSGLEVRIKSVCSDIDSVSWEAWLRTKKRNKPKGIWHTWHFWSTERAGIGLFGFIIVSSILIGFIKCEGCDVDPIIKNLTMILSIIICGAVFRNVLQRYSDWKRWLSTFYYPETENRL
;
A
#
# COMPACT_ATOMS: atom_id res chain seq x y z
N MET A 1 9.43 38.56 -9.14
CA MET A 1 10.20 37.52 -9.86
C MET A 1 10.77 36.50 -8.88
N GLU A 2 11.46 36.92 -7.82
CA GLU A 2 12.02 36.04 -6.76
C GLU A 2 11.04 34.97 -6.22
N ARG A 3 9.78 35.34 -5.93
CA ARG A 3 8.76 34.38 -5.44
C ARG A 3 8.43 33.26 -6.44
N VAL A 4 8.42 33.56 -7.74
CA VAL A 4 8.12 32.57 -8.78
C VAL A 4 9.28 31.61 -8.95
N GLU A 5 10.51 32.12 -8.85
CA GLU A 5 11.72 31.30 -8.89
C GLU A 5 11.76 30.32 -7.71
N PHE A 6 11.43 30.80 -6.51
CA PHE A 6 11.25 29.94 -5.33
C PHE A 6 10.16 28.87 -5.54
N ASP A 7 8.97 29.26 -6.01
CA ASP A 7 7.87 28.31 -6.26
C ASP A 7 8.26 27.26 -7.33
N LEU A 8 9.10 27.62 -8.32
CA LEU A 8 9.62 26.69 -9.34
C LEU A 8 10.68 25.72 -8.78
N GLU A 9 11.53 26.17 -7.87
CA GLU A 9 12.47 25.29 -7.17
C GLU A 9 11.73 24.29 -6.28
N GLU A 10 10.74 24.76 -5.52
CA GLU A 10 9.88 23.91 -4.70
C GLU A 10 9.12 22.89 -5.56
N TYR A 11 8.62 23.30 -6.73
CA TYR A 11 7.98 22.41 -7.70
C TYR A 11 8.90 21.26 -8.12
N ARG A 12 10.16 21.58 -8.46
CA ARG A 12 11.16 20.58 -8.88
C ARG A 12 11.50 19.64 -7.72
N ALA A 13 11.65 20.16 -6.51
CA ALA A 13 11.92 19.36 -5.32
C ALA A 13 10.79 18.35 -5.04
N LEU A 14 9.54 18.80 -5.06
CA LEU A 14 8.36 17.93 -4.87
C LEU A 14 8.21 16.90 -5.97
N ARG A 15 8.50 17.26 -7.23
CA ARG A 15 8.50 16.30 -8.35
C ARG A 15 9.55 15.21 -8.13
N ALA A 16 10.75 15.58 -7.69
CA ALA A 16 11.78 14.62 -7.35
C ALA A 16 11.34 13.71 -6.18
N GLU A 17 10.69 14.25 -5.15
CA GLU A 17 10.15 13.48 -4.03
C GLU A 17 9.06 12.47 -4.47
N ILE A 18 8.15 12.87 -5.37
CA ILE A 18 7.12 11.99 -5.93
C ILE A 18 7.79 10.83 -6.69
N ILE A 19 8.73 11.14 -7.58
CA ILE A 19 9.45 10.11 -8.37
C ILE A 19 10.21 9.17 -7.43
N GLN A 20 10.90 9.70 -6.42
CA GLN A 20 11.60 8.89 -5.42
C GLN A 20 10.63 8.00 -4.64
N SER A 21 9.47 8.51 -4.23
CA SER A 21 8.47 7.73 -3.49
C SER A 21 7.88 6.60 -4.33
N MET A 22 7.70 6.80 -5.65
CA MET A 22 7.29 5.74 -6.58
C MET A 22 8.37 4.65 -6.68
N ASP A 23 9.63 5.05 -6.83
CA ASP A 23 10.76 4.13 -6.92
C ASP A 23 10.96 3.34 -5.61
N ASP A 24 10.87 4.01 -4.46
CA ASP A 24 10.89 3.38 -3.13
C ASP A 24 9.77 2.35 -2.99
N GLY A 25 8.54 2.70 -3.40
CA GLY A 25 7.40 1.77 -3.39
C GLY A 25 7.65 0.52 -4.24
N ASN A 26 8.21 0.68 -5.44
CA ASN A 26 8.57 -0.43 -6.32
C ASN A 26 9.69 -1.31 -5.74
N LYS A 27 10.73 -0.69 -5.16
CA LYS A 27 11.82 -1.41 -4.48
C LYS A 27 11.33 -2.21 -3.29
N ILE A 28 10.46 -1.63 -2.46
CA ILE A 28 9.87 -2.30 -1.30
C ILE A 28 9.11 -3.56 -1.75
N LEU A 29 8.30 -3.46 -2.81
CA LEU A 29 7.60 -4.63 -3.36
C LEU A 29 8.56 -5.66 -3.93
N ALA A 30 9.55 -5.25 -4.72
CA ALA A 30 10.50 -6.16 -5.35
C ALA A 30 11.32 -6.94 -4.31
N PHE A 31 11.93 -6.23 -3.35
CA PHE A 31 12.71 -6.86 -2.28
C PHE A 31 11.82 -7.66 -1.32
N GLY A 32 10.64 -7.15 -1.00
CA GLY A 32 9.68 -7.83 -0.14
C GLY A 32 9.20 -9.15 -0.73
N LEU A 33 8.83 -9.17 -2.01
CA LEU A 33 8.43 -10.39 -2.71
C LEU A 33 9.59 -11.36 -2.87
N ALA A 34 10.81 -10.88 -3.13
CA ALA A 34 12.00 -11.73 -3.17
C ALA A 34 12.27 -12.40 -1.81
N ALA A 35 12.16 -11.64 -0.72
CA ALA A 35 12.30 -12.17 0.64
C ALA A 35 11.20 -13.21 0.96
N ILE A 36 9.95 -12.93 0.59
CA ILE A 36 8.83 -13.88 0.75
C ILE A 36 9.10 -15.16 -0.04
N ALA A 37 9.52 -15.06 -1.32
CA ALA A 37 9.83 -16.21 -2.14
C ALA A 37 10.98 -17.05 -1.57
N PHE A 38 12.02 -16.39 -1.06
CA PHE A 38 13.13 -17.05 -0.39
C PHE A 38 12.67 -17.82 0.85
N ILE A 39 11.83 -17.22 1.69
CA ILE A 39 11.32 -17.85 2.92
C ILE A 39 10.36 -19.00 2.58
N ILE A 40 9.55 -18.87 1.54
CA ILE A 40 8.73 -19.98 1.03
C ILE A 40 9.64 -21.15 0.63
N GLY A 41 10.70 -20.89 -0.15
CA GLY A 41 11.66 -21.92 -0.55
C GLY A 41 12.34 -22.60 0.64
N ALA A 42 12.85 -21.81 1.59
CA ALA A 42 13.45 -22.33 2.81
C ALA A 42 12.44 -23.13 3.66
N GLY A 43 11.21 -22.62 3.79
CA GLY A 43 10.13 -23.29 4.51
C GLY A 43 9.76 -24.63 3.89
N PHE A 44 9.79 -24.77 2.56
CA PHE A 44 9.54 -26.04 1.89
C PHE A 44 10.68 -27.05 2.07
N GLN A 45 11.94 -26.59 2.04
CA GLN A 45 13.12 -27.45 2.24
C GLN A 45 13.31 -27.91 3.68
N GLN A 46 12.62 -27.30 4.65
CA GLN A 46 12.76 -27.66 6.04
C GLN A 46 12.23 -29.07 6.35
N GLU A 47 13.10 -29.94 6.87
CA GLU A 47 12.76 -31.31 7.29
C GLU A 47 12.00 -31.35 8.61
N ASP A 48 12.37 -30.46 9.55
CA ASP A 48 11.64 -30.29 10.80
C ASP A 48 10.28 -29.63 10.52
N ALA A 49 9.22 -30.41 10.69
CA ALA A 49 7.87 -29.98 10.42
C ALA A 49 7.35 -28.92 11.39
N LEU A 50 7.81 -28.92 12.65
CA LEU A 50 7.45 -27.86 13.60
C LEU A 50 8.06 -26.53 13.15
N LEU A 51 9.32 -26.55 12.71
CA LEU A 51 9.95 -25.36 12.14
C LEU A 51 9.26 -24.92 10.84
N GLY A 52 8.90 -25.85 9.96
CA GLY A 52 8.10 -25.56 8.77
C GLY A 52 6.76 -24.90 9.11
N LEU A 53 6.04 -25.45 10.11
CA LEU A 53 4.78 -24.89 10.60
C LEU A 53 4.96 -23.46 11.11
N LEU A 54 6.01 -23.19 11.89
CA LEU A 54 6.28 -21.85 12.42
C LEU A 54 6.61 -20.83 11.32
N ILE A 55 7.43 -21.24 10.33
CA ILE A 55 7.79 -20.39 9.20
C ILE A 55 6.54 -19.97 8.43
N PHE A 56 5.69 -20.94 8.08
CA PHE A 56 4.50 -20.69 7.26
C PHE A 56 3.35 -20.03 8.02
N SER A 57 3.19 -20.33 9.32
CA SER A 57 2.10 -19.80 10.15
C SER A 57 2.39 -18.44 10.77
N PHE A 58 3.65 -18.09 11.02
CA PHE A 58 4.01 -16.82 11.67
C PHE A 58 4.98 -15.98 10.86
N THR A 59 6.13 -16.53 10.47
CA THR A 59 7.19 -15.75 9.84
C THR A 59 6.73 -15.15 8.51
N LEU A 60 6.14 -15.97 7.63
CA LEU A 60 5.69 -15.51 6.32
C LEU A 60 4.55 -14.48 6.41
N PRO A 61 3.49 -14.68 7.23
CA PRO A 61 2.48 -13.66 7.45
C PRO A 61 3.03 -12.34 8.00
N ILE A 62 3.89 -12.39 9.02
CA ILE A 62 4.45 -11.19 9.65
C ILE A 62 5.25 -10.38 8.64
N ILE A 63 6.08 -11.04 7.84
CA ILE A 63 6.89 -10.38 6.80
C ILE A 63 5.99 -9.82 5.69
N SER A 64 4.95 -10.55 5.30
CA SER A 64 3.97 -10.09 4.32
C SER A 64 3.28 -8.81 4.78
N VAL A 65 2.86 -8.76 6.05
CA VAL A 65 2.24 -7.56 6.64
C VAL A 65 3.24 -6.40 6.77
N PHE A 66 4.49 -6.69 7.12
CA PHE A 66 5.54 -5.69 7.20
C PHE A 66 5.82 -5.04 5.85
N VAL A 67 5.99 -5.84 4.79
CA VAL A 67 6.20 -5.35 3.42
C VAL A 67 5.00 -4.51 2.96
N LEU A 68 3.77 -5.00 3.18
CA LEU A 68 2.56 -4.26 2.84
C LEU A 68 2.51 -2.90 3.57
N SER A 69 2.87 -2.88 4.85
CA SER A 69 2.89 -1.65 5.67
C SER A 69 3.93 -0.64 5.17
N MET A 70 5.13 -1.10 4.82
CA MET A 70 6.17 -0.26 4.23
C MET A 70 5.74 0.30 2.87
N TRP A 71 5.12 -0.53 2.04
CA TRP A 71 4.61 -0.11 0.74
C TRP A 71 3.53 0.97 0.90
N PHE A 72 2.60 0.79 1.85
CA PHE A 72 1.61 1.82 2.17
C PHE A 72 2.23 3.13 2.61
N ALA A 73 3.28 3.11 3.42
CA ALA A 73 3.97 4.34 3.83
C ALA A 73 4.56 5.10 2.63
N ALA A 74 5.06 4.40 1.61
CA ALA A 74 5.52 5.03 0.36
C ALA A 74 4.36 5.66 -0.42
N GLN A 75 3.21 4.97 -0.51
CA GLN A 75 2.00 5.54 -1.14
C GLN A 75 1.45 6.76 -0.39
N GLU A 76 1.50 6.76 0.95
CA GLU A 76 1.11 7.91 1.76
C GLU A 76 1.98 9.15 1.47
N ARG A 77 3.31 8.97 1.37
CA ARG A 77 4.25 10.06 1.02
C ARG A 77 3.97 10.59 -0.39
N LEU A 78 3.82 9.70 -1.36
CA LEU A 78 3.48 10.03 -2.74
C LEU A 78 2.21 10.89 -2.81
N ALA A 79 1.14 10.45 -2.14
CA ALA A 79 -0.16 11.10 -2.19
C ALA A 79 -0.14 12.50 -1.55
N ARG A 80 0.61 12.66 -0.45
CA ARG A 80 0.82 13.95 0.22
C ARG A 80 1.63 14.91 -0.66
N ALA A 81 2.74 14.46 -1.24
CA ALA A 81 3.56 15.29 -2.13
C ALA A 81 2.77 15.72 -3.37
N SER A 82 2.03 14.80 -4.01
CA SER A 82 1.12 15.14 -5.13
C SER A 82 0.05 16.16 -4.71
N HIS A 83 -0.48 16.06 -3.50
CA HIS A 83 -1.47 17.02 -3.02
C HIS A 83 -0.87 18.42 -2.88
N TYR A 84 0.27 18.54 -2.21
CA TYR A 84 0.94 19.81 -2.04
C TYR A 84 1.35 20.42 -3.40
N LEU A 85 1.90 19.60 -4.29
CA LEU A 85 2.28 19.99 -5.65
C LEU A 85 1.11 20.58 -6.44
N SER A 86 -0.09 20.01 -6.32
CA SER A 86 -1.27 20.53 -7.01
C SER A 86 -1.66 21.95 -6.57
N GLY A 87 -1.48 22.29 -5.28
CA GLY A 87 -1.71 23.65 -4.78
C GLY A 87 -0.66 24.64 -5.30
N LEU A 88 0.58 24.18 -5.42
CA LEU A 88 1.68 24.97 -5.97
C LEU A 88 1.49 25.25 -7.47
N GLU A 89 1.07 24.26 -8.26
CA GLU A 89 0.75 24.44 -9.69
C GLU A 89 -0.33 25.52 -9.91
N VAL A 90 -1.38 25.51 -9.08
CA VAL A 90 -2.44 26.54 -9.12
C VAL A 90 -1.89 27.93 -8.80
N ARG A 91 -0.99 28.04 -7.82
CA ARG A 91 -0.35 29.31 -7.45
C ARG A 91 0.54 29.85 -8.57
N ILE A 92 1.40 29.00 -9.14
CA ILE A 92 2.28 29.37 -10.25
C ILE A 92 1.43 29.87 -11.43
N LYS A 93 0.37 29.14 -11.78
CA LYS A 93 -0.53 29.52 -12.89
C LYS A 93 -1.26 30.84 -12.63
N SER A 94 -1.55 31.18 -11.36
CA SER A 94 -2.18 32.47 -11.02
C SER A 94 -1.28 33.67 -11.25
N VAL A 95 0.05 33.47 -11.23
CA VAL A 95 1.06 34.53 -11.44
C VAL A 95 1.58 34.52 -12.88
N CYS A 96 1.63 33.35 -13.51
CA CYS A 96 2.14 33.15 -14.86
C CYS A 96 1.05 32.53 -15.75
N SER A 97 0.17 33.38 -16.30
CA SER A 97 -0.94 32.96 -17.17
C SER A 97 -0.51 32.20 -18.43
N ASP A 98 0.71 32.44 -18.90
CA ASP A 98 1.21 31.94 -20.19
C ASP A 98 1.86 30.55 -20.09
N ILE A 99 2.05 30.01 -18.87
CA ILE A 99 2.66 28.69 -18.66
C ILE A 99 1.59 27.61 -18.62
N ASP A 100 1.24 27.07 -19.79
CA ASP A 100 0.29 25.94 -19.89
C ASP A 100 0.90 24.59 -19.46
N SER A 101 2.23 24.49 -19.36
CA SER A 101 2.94 23.23 -19.13
C SER A 101 2.92 22.73 -17.67
N VAL A 102 2.67 23.60 -16.69
CA VAL A 102 2.75 23.26 -15.25
C VAL A 102 1.35 23.06 -14.67
N SER A 103 0.67 22.00 -15.13
CA SER A 103 -0.70 21.74 -14.71
C SER A 103 -1.08 20.27 -14.64
N TRP A 104 -0.13 19.33 -14.66
CA TRP A 104 -0.47 17.91 -14.73
C TRP A 104 -1.24 17.42 -13.49
N GLU A 105 -0.77 17.75 -12.28
CA GLU A 105 -1.47 17.34 -11.05
C GLU A 105 -2.80 18.09 -10.90
N ALA A 106 -2.80 19.39 -11.21
CA ALA A 106 -4.00 20.21 -11.23
C ALA A 106 -5.03 19.68 -12.24
N TRP A 107 -4.59 19.25 -13.42
CA TRP A 107 -5.42 18.67 -14.49
C TRP A 107 -5.97 17.29 -14.09
N LEU A 108 -5.13 16.42 -13.53
CA LEU A 108 -5.57 15.11 -13.02
C LEU A 108 -6.67 15.26 -11.96
N ARG A 109 -6.61 16.33 -11.15
CA ARG A 109 -7.61 16.64 -10.11
C ARG A 109 -8.84 17.37 -10.65
N THR A 110 -8.71 18.28 -11.61
CA THR A 110 -9.84 19.03 -12.21
C THR A 110 -10.66 18.20 -13.19
N LYS A 111 -10.04 17.29 -13.94
CA LYS A 111 -10.75 16.35 -14.83
C LYS A 111 -11.70 15.42 -14.06
N LYS A 112 -11.46 15.22 -12.74
CA LYS A 112 -12.38 14.51 -11.83
C LYS A 112 -13.62 15.33 -11.44
N ARG A 113 -13.58 16.67 -11.56
CA ARG A 113 -14.67 17.57 -11.13
C ARG A 113 -15.75 17.77 -12.21
N ASN A 114 -15.36 17.79 -13.49
CA ASN A 114 -16.29 18.14 -14.59
C ASN A 114 -16.83 16.96 -15.41
N LYS A 115 -16.46 15.71 -15.09
CA LYS A 115 -17.07 14.54 -15.72
C LYS A 115 -18.13 13.94 -14.79
N PRO A 116 -19.31 13.52 -15.29
CA PRO A 116 -20.23 12.70 -14.50
C PRO A 116 -19.42 11.51 -13.98
N LYS A 117 -19.53 11.23 -12.67
CA LYS A 117 -18.78 10.19 -11.95
C LYS A 117 -19.02 8.81 -12.58
N GLY A 118 -18.36 8.51 -13.69
CA GLY A 118 -18.35 7.19 -14.28
C GLY A 118 -17.54 6.27 -13.37
N ILE A 119 -18.13 5.14 -12.99
CA ILE A 119 -17.58 4.07 -12.13
C ILE A 119 -16.13 3.71 -12.48
N TRP A 120 -15.74 3.88 -13.74
CA TRP A 120 -14.46 3.50 -14.34
C TRP A 120 -13.23 4.28 -13.84
N HIS A 121 -13.34 5.58 -13.49
CA HIS A 121 -12.17 6.39 -13.15
C HIS A 121 -11.73 6.29 -11.69
N THR A 122 -12.66 6.10 -10.76
CA THR A 122 -12.30 5.74 -9.37
C THR A 122 -11.75 4.32 -9.33
N TRP A 123 -12.25 3.42 -10.20
CA TRP A 123 -11.78 2.05 -10.27
C TRP A 123 -10.27 1.95 -10.51
N HIS A 124 -9.70 2.69 -11.47
CA HIS A 124 -8.28 2.54 -11.80
C HIS A 124 -7.35 2.92 -10.64
N PHE A 125 -7.62 4.04 -9.94
CA PHE A 125 -6.77 4.48 -8.82
C PHE A 125 -6.83 3.50 -7.65
N TRP A 126 -8.03 3.03 -7.29
CA TRP A 126 -8.20 2.10 -6.18
C TRP A 126 -7.88 0.64 -6.56
N SER A 127 -7.78 0.31 -7.86
CA SER A 127 -7.55 -1.08 -8.30
C SER A 127 -6.16 -1.59 -7.99
N THR A 128 -5.12 -0.76 -8.14
CA THR A 128 -3.74 -1.13 -7.84
C THR A 128 -3.54 -1.34 -6.33
N GLU A 129 -4.12 -0.47 -5.52
CA GLU A 129 -4.11 -0.59 -4.05
C GLU A 129 -4.85 -1.83 -3.56
N ARG A 130 -6.06 -2.08 -4.10
CA ARG A 130 -6.82 -3.29 -3.78
C ARG A 130 -6.12 -4.56 -4.25
N ALA A 131 -5.45 -4.52 -5.40
CA ALA A 131 -4.65 -5.64 -5.90
C ALA A 131 -3.47 -5.93 -4.96
N GLY A 132 -2.78 -4.90 -4.46
CA GLY A 132 -1.73 -5.05 -3.46
C GLY A 132 -2.25 -5.70 -2.17
N ILE A 133 -3.31 -5.15 -1.57
CA ILE A 133 -3.94 -5.74 -0.37
C ILE A 133 -4.39 -7.18 -0.63
N GLY A 134 -5.04 -7.42 -1.77
CA GLY A 134 -5.53 -8.74 -2.16
C GLY A 134 -4.41 -9.77 -2.30
N LEU A 135 -3.30 -9.40 -2.95
CA LEU A 135 -2.13 -10.24 -3.11
C LEU A 135 -1.52 -10.63 -1.75
N PHE A 136 -1.25 -9.65 -0.88
CA PHE A 136 -0.67 -9.94 0.44
C PHE A 136 -1.64 -10.68 1.36
N GLY A 137 -2.94 -10.38 1.29
CA GLY A 137 -3.97 -11.14 1.99
C GLY A 137 -4.02 -12.60 1.53
N PHE A 138 -3.91 -12.84 0.22
CA PHE A 138 -3.80 -14.18 -0.33
C PHE A 138 -2.53 -14.90 0.15
N ILE A 139 -1.37 -14.25 0.12
CA ILE A 139 -0.10 -14.84 0.62
C ILE A 139 -0.23 -15.24 2.09
N ILE A 140 -0.80 -14.38 2.95
CA ILE A 140 -0.99 -14.67 4.37
C ILE A 140 -1.90 -15.89 4.59
N VAL A 141 -3.05 -15.92 3.93
CA VAL A 141 -4.02 -17.03 4.10
C VAL A 141 -3.43 -18.33 3.55
N SER A 142 -2.85 -18.30 2.35
CA SER A 142 -2.24 -19.47 1.73
C SER A 142 -1.07 -20.00 2.55
N SER A 143 -0.26 -19.14 3.17
CA SER A 143 0.87 -19.60 3.98
C SER A 143 0.41 -20.35 5.22
N ILE A 144 -0.59 -19.85 5.94
CA ILE A 144 -1.13 -20.53 7.12
C ILE A 144 -1.70 -21.90 6.73
N LEU A 145 -2.43 -21.98 5.61
CA LEU A 145 -2.95 -23.25 5.08
C LEU A 145 -1.83 -24.24 4.72
N ILE A 146 -0.78 -23.77 4.03
CA ILE A 146 0.38 -24.60 3.67
C ILE A 146 1.09 -25.13 4.93
N GLY A 147 1.27 -24.28 5.95
CA GLY A 147 1.86 -24.67 7.22
C GLY A 147 1.08 -25.81 7.89
N PHE A 148 -0.24 -25.73 7.86
CA PHE A 148 -1.11 -26.76 8.43
C PHE A 148 -1.07 -28.09 7.67
N ILE A 149 -1.14 -28.03 6.32
CA ILE A 149 -1.06 -29.20 5.43
C ILE A 149 0.30 -29.89 5.60
N LYS A 150 1.40 -29.13 5.59
CA LYS A 150 2.75 -29.68 5.78
C LYS A 150 2.91 -30.39 7.13
N CYS A 151 2.13 -29.98 8.14
CA CYS A 151 2.13 -30.57 9.48
C CYS A 151 1.14 -31.75 9.64
N GLU A 152 0.45 -32.24 8.59
CA GLU A 152 -0.45 -33.41 8.71
C GLU A 152 0.28 -34.74 8.89
N GLY A 153 1.54 -34.85 8.44
CA GLY A 153 2.33 -36.08 8.54
C GLY A 153 3.26 -36.16 9.76
N CYS A 154 3.04 -35.35 10.79
CA CYS A 154 4.03 -35.11 11.83
C CYS A 154 3.56 -35.60 13.19
N ASP A 155 4.46 -36.16 13.99
CA ASP A 155 4.22 -36.62 15.37
C ASP A 155 4.07 -35.44 16.37
N VAL A 156 3.48 -34.33 15.93
CA VAL A 156 3.13 -33.20 16.79
C VAL A 156 1.75 -33.48 17.38
N ASP A 157 1.62 -33.26 18.69
CA ASP A 157 0.33 -33.38 19.38
C ASP A 157 -0.76 -32.57 18.64
N PRO A 158 -1.89 -33.20 18.25
CA PRO A 158 -3.00 -32.53 17.57
C PRO A 158 -3.49 -31.26 18.30
N ILE A 159 -3.43 -31.25 19.63
CA ILE A 159 -3.81 -30.08 20.44
C ILE A 159 -2.87 -28.92 20.17
N ILE A 160 -1.56 -29.17 20.17
CA ILE A 160 -0.55 -28.14 19.89
C ILE A 160 -0.76 -27.59 18.48
N LYS A 161 -0.93 -28.46 17.48
CA LYS A 161 -1.19 -28.07 16.09
C LYS A 161 -2.40 -27.14 15.95
N ASN A 162 -3.52 -27.50 16.57
CA ASN A 162 -4.75 -26.70 16.53
C ASN A 162 -4.59 -25.36 17.25
N LEU A 163 -3.93 -25.35 18.42
CA LEU A 163 -3.64 -24.11 19.14
C LEU A 163 -2.72 -23.19 18.35
N THR A 164 -1.68 -23.73 17.70
CA THR A 164 -0.78 -22.95 16.84
C THR A 164 -1.53 -22.34 15.66
N MET A 165 -2.42 -23.10 15.02
CA MET A 165 -3.25 -22.59 13.93
C MET A 165 -4.16 -21.45 14.41
N ILE A 166 -4.91 -21.66 15.49
CA ILE A 166 -5.82 -20.64 16.05
C ILE A 166 -5.04 -19.38 16.43
N LEU A 167 -3.90 -19.54 17.11
CA LEU A 167 -3.05 -18.42 17.52
C LEU A 167 -2.51 -17.66 16.31
N SER A 168 -2.08 -18.37 15.26
CA SER A 168 -1.60 -17.74 14.01
C SER A 168 -2.69 -16.91 13.34
N ILE A 169 -3.93 -17.43 13.27
CA ILE A 169 -5.07 -16.71 12.68
C ILE A 169 -5.40 -15.46 13.50
N ILE A 170 -5.42 -15.57 14.83
CA ILE A 170 -5.71 -14.43 15.71
C ILE A 170 -4.65 -13.35 15.59
N ILE A 171 -3.37 -13.72 15.69
CA ILE A 171 -2.26 -12.76 15.63
C ILE A 171 -2.19 -12.14 14.24
N CYS A 172 -2.13 -12.94 13.17
CA CYS A 172 -2.03 -12.43 11.81
C CYS A 172 -3.28 -11.61 11.42
N GLY A 173 -4.46 -12.05 11.84
CA GLY A 173 -5.72 -11.34 11.65
C GLY A 173 -5.72 -9.99 12.37
N ALA A 174 -5.24 -9.91 13.60
CA ALA A 174 -5.14 -8.66 14.36
C ALA A 174 -4.16 -7.67 13.70
N VAL A 175 -2.97 -8.13 13.30
CA VAL A 175 -1.98 -7.26 12.63
C VAL A 175 -2.49 -6.82 11.26
N PHE A 176 -3.08 -7.73 10.46
CA PHE A 176 -3.65 -7.38 9.17
C PHE A 176 -4.83 -6.42 9.29
N ARG A 177 -5.69 -6.58 10.31
CA ARG A 177 -6.76 -5.63 10.64
C ARG A 177 -6.22 -4.23 10.92
N ASN A 178 -5.12 -4.10 11.66
CA ASN A 178 -4.50 -2.80 11.91
C ASN A 178 -4.04 -2.12 10.62
N VAL A 179 -3.50 -2.89 9.67
CA VAL A 179 -3.13 -2.37 8.34
C VAL A 179 -4.36 -1.93 7.56
N LEU A 180 -5.43 -2.73 7.56
CA LEU A 180 -6.68 -2.37 6.88
C LEU A 180 -7.35 -1.13 7.49
N GLN A 181 -7.29 -0.98 8.82
CA GLN A 181 -7.79 0.20 9.51
C GLN A 181 -7.00 1.44 9.11
N ARG A 182 -5.66 1.37 9.14
CA ARG A 182 -4.80 2.46 8.67
C ARG A 182 -5.09 2.82 7.21
N TYR A 183 -5.24 1.82 6.34
CA TYR A 183 -5.62 2.03 4.95
C TYR A 183 -6.98 2.72 4.82
N SER A 184 -7.97 2.31 5.62
CA SER A 184 -9.29 2.94 5.65
C SER A 184 -9.22 4.40 6.09
N ASP A 185 -8.45 4.69 7.15
CA ASP A 185 -8.26 6.05 7.67
C ASP A 185 -7.55 6.93 6.65
N TRP A 186 -6.49 6.41 6.03
CA TRP A 186 -5.78 7.09 4.95
C TRP A 186 -6.68 7.35 3.74
N LYS A 187 -7.50 6.38 3.34
CA LYS A 187 -8.47 6.55 2.26
C LYS A 187 -9.50 7.63 2.58
N ARG A 188 -9.98 7.68 3.82
CA ARG A 188 -10.90 8.71 4.29
C ARG A 188 -10.24 10.08 4.22
N TRP A 189 -9.01 10.19 4.72
CA TRP A 189 -8.18 11.38 4.61
C TRP A 189 -7.96 11.79 3.15
N LEU A 190 -7.63 10.88 2.23
CA LEU A 190 -7.49 11.20 0.81
C LEU A 190 -8.79 11.72 0.19
N SER A 191 -9.92 11.13 0.58
CA SER A 191 -11.21 11.49 0.04
C SER A 191 -11.62 12.93 0.33
N THR A 192 -11.18 13.51 1.46
CA THR A 192 -11.45 14.92 1.79
C THR A 192 -10.75 15.87 0.80
N PHE A 193 -9.58 15.50 0.27
CA PHE A 193 -8.87 16.33 -0.73
C PHE A 193 -9.42 16.18 -2.14
N TYR A 194 -9.87 14.98 -2.52
CA TYR A 194 -10.35 14.72 -3.88
C TYR A 194 -11.85 14.99 -4.05
N TYR A 195 -12.64 14.94 -2.98
CA TYR A 195 -14.10 15.07 -3.01
C TYR A 195 -14.66 15.90 -1.83
N PRO A 196 -14.28 17.17 -1.68
CA PRO A 196 -14.74 18.01 -0.55
C PRO A 196 -16.27 18.21 -0.54
N GLU A 197 -16.95 18.08 -1.68
CA GLU A 197 -18.40 18.33 -1.79
C GLU A 197 -19.30 17.18 -1.35
N THR A 198 -18.78 15.97 -1.10
CA THR A 198 -19.60 14.81 -0.70
C THR A 198 -19.89 14.72 0.80
N GLU A 199 -19.16 15.46 1.64
CA GLU A 199 -19.30 15.37 3.10
C GLU A 199 -20.45 16.24 3.66
N ASN A 200 -20.89 17.28 2.93
CA ASN A 200 -22.01 18.15 3.31
C ASN A 200 -23.40 17.61 2.88
N ARG A 201 -23.51 16.34 2.47
CA ARG A 201 -24.78 15.74 2.01
C ARG A 201 -25.18 14.47 2.77
N LEU A 202 -24.55 14.19 3.90
CA LEU A 202 -24.93 13.16 4.87
C LEU A 202 -25.27 13.84 6.21
#